data_AF-A0A1J5RBP4-F1
#
_entry.id   AF-A0A1J5RBP4-F1
#
_cell.length_a   1.000
_cell.length_b   1.000
_cell.length_c   1.000
_cell.angle_alpha   90.00
_cell.angle_beta   90.00
_cell.angle_gamma   90.00
#
_symmetry.space_group_name_H-M   'P 1'
#
loop_
_entity.id
_entity.type
_entity.pdbx_description
1 polymer ?
#
loop_
_entity_poly.entity_id
_entity_poly.type
_entity_poly.pdbx_seq_one_letter_code
_entity_poly.pdbx_strand_id
1 'polypeptide(L)'
;MTGKLLLRTAAVAVLAGVLLMIVVVLHQRPDEIQPEPAAVTAPRSDDLSAGFWHCSALGPNDPIDPACRALWDENRRRFFGKAVSHE
;
A
#
# COMPACT_ATOMS: atom_id res chain seq x y z
N MET A 1 -30.95 3.52 34.88
CA MET A 1 -30.09 2.53 34.18
C MET A 1 -29.35 1.72 35.23
N THR A 2 -29.34 0.39 35.14
CA THR A 2 -28.71 -0.50 36.13
C THR A 2 -27.21 -0.19 36.25
N GLY A 3 -26.69 0.08 37.45
CA GLY A 3 -25.28 0.47 37.64
C GLY A 3 -24.25 -0.52 37.05
N LYS A 4 -24.62 -1.80 36.98
CA LYS A 4 -23.83 -2.85 36.31
C LYS A 4 -23.72 -2.64 34.79
N LEU A 5 -24.77 -2.12 34.16
CA LEU A 5 -24.77 -1.81 32.73
C LEU A 5 -23.88 -0.59 32.44
N LEU A 6 -23.91 0.41 33.34
CA LEU A 6 -23.03 1.58 33.26
C LEU A 6 -21.55 1.18 33.41
N LEU A 7 -21.23 0.28 34.34
CA LEU A 7 -19.86 -0.19 34.53
C LEU A 7 -19.34 -0.99 33.32
N ARG A 8 -20.19 -1.86 32.76
CA ARG A 8 -19.82 -2.65 31.57
C ARG A 8 -19.60 -1.78 30.34
N THR A 9 -20.48 -0.81 30.12
CA THR A 9 -20.35 0.13 28.98
C THR A 9 -19.09 0.97 29.10
N ALA A 10 -18.77 1.47 30.30
CA ALA A 10 -17.51 2.18 30.56
C ALA A 10 -16.28 1.29 30.28
N ALA A 11 -16.28 0.04 30.76
CA ALA A 11 -15.16 -0.88 30.54
C ALA A 11 -14.94 -1.18 29.05
N VAL A 12 -16.01 -1.38 28.27
CA VAL A 12 -15.91 -1.61 26.83
C VAL A 12 -15.39 -0.37 26.10
N ALA A 13 -15.85 0.82 26.47
CA ALA A 13 -15.37 2.07 25.88
C ALA A 13 -13.87 2.30 26.12
N VAL A 14 -13.40 2.02 27.33
CA VAL A 14 -11.97 2.10 27.67
C VAL A 14 -11.16 1.09 26.85
N LEU A 15 -11.62 -0.16 26.76
CA LEU A 15 -10.94 -1.19 25.98
C LEU A 15 -10.84 -0.81 24.50
N ALA A 16 -11.93 -0.30 23.92
CA ALA A 16 -11.95 0.18 22.54
C ALA A 16 -10.96 1.34 22.31
N GLY A 17 -10.91 2.29 23.26
CA GLY A 17 -9.95 3.40 23.22
C GLY A 17 -8.49 2.93 23.27
N VAL A 18 -8.18 1.96 24.12
CA VAL A 18 -6.82 1.37 24.21
C VAL A 18 -6.44 0.68 22.90
N LEU A 19 -7.35 -0.11 22.31
CA LEU A 19 -7.09 -0.77 21.03
C LEU A 19 -6.86 0.23 19.89
N LEU A 20 -7.67 1.29 19.82
CA LEU A 20 -7.46 2.38 18.86
C LEU A 20 -6.11 3.05 19.04
N MET A 21 -5.69 3.30 20.28
CA MET A 21 -4.40 3.92 20.59
C MET A 21 -3.24 3.03 20.14
N ILE A 22 -3.32 1.72 20.36
CA ILE A 22 -2.34 0.74 19.87
C ILE A 22 -2.26 0.77 18.34
N VAL A 23 -3.40 0.74 17.65
CA VAL A 23 -3.43 0.83 16.18
C VAL A 23 -2.77 2.12 15.70
N VAL A 24 -3.09 3.25 16.32
CA VAL A 24 -2.48 4.54 15.98
C VAL A 24 -0.97 4.51 16.19
N VAL A 25 -0.48 3.99 17.32
CA VAL A 25 0.97 3.91 17.59
C VAL A 25 1.68 2.98 16.60
N LEU A 26 1.08 1.85 16.26
CA LEU A 26 1.67 0.90 15.31
C LEU A 26 1.65 1.42 13.87
N HIS A 27 0.63 2.21 13.50
CA HIS A 27 0.49 2.78 12.16
C HIS A 27 1.02 4.20 12.01
N GLN A 28 1.36 4.88 13.11
CA GLN A 28 2.14 6.10 13.09
C GLN A 28 3.51 5.74 12.55
N ARG A 29 3.68 5.95 11.25
CA ARG A 29 5.01 6.11 10.67
C ARG A 29 5.71 7.17 11.52
N PRO A 30 6.91 6.90 12.08
CA PRO A 30 7.68 7.97 12.68
C PRO A 30 7.73 9.07 11.62
N ASP A 31 7.38 10.31 11.99
CA ASP A 31 7.48 11.47 11.09
C ASP A 31 8.80 11.31 10.35
N GLU A 32 8.71 10.93 9.07
CA GLU A 32 9.88 10.85 8.22
C GLU A 32 10.41 12.27 8.30
N ILE A 33 11.62 12.42 8.86
CA ILE A 33 12.46 13.56 8.54
C ILE A 33 12.40 13.60 7.03
N GLN A 34 11.60 14.52 6.48
CA GLN A 34 11.37 14.60 5.05
C GLN A 34 12.77 14.67 4.46
N PRO A 35 13.23 13.64 3.71
CA PRO A 35 14.40 13.83 2.91
C PRO A 35 14.01 15.03 2.05
N GLU A 36 14.90 16.02 1.90
CA GLU A 36 14.75 17.00 0.82
C GLU A 36 14.27 16.23 -0.41
N PRO A 37 13.26 16.73 -1.16
CA PRO A 37 12.77 16.02 -2.32
C PRO A 37 13.94 15.91 -3.28
N ALA A 38 14.68 14.80 -3.20
CA ALA A 38 15.66 14.40 -4.16
C ALA A 38 14.89 14.45 -5.45
N ALA A 39 15.29 15.35 -6.36
CA ALA A 39 14.56 15.63 -7.59
C ALA A 39 14.17 14.29 -8.21
N VAL A 40 12.93 13.87 -7.96
CA VAL A 40 12.41 12.65 -8.51
C VAL A 40 12.28 13.06 -9.96
N THR A 41 13.26 12.63 -10.74
CA THR A 41 13.14 12.67 -12.19
C THR A 41 11.90 11.82 -12.41
N ALA A 42 10.74 12.48 -12.59
CA ALA A 42 9.50 11.80 -12.86
C ALA A 42 9.86 10.82 -13.98
N PRO A 43 9.79 9.49 -13.75
CA PRO A 43 10.13 8.57 -14.81
C PRO A 43 9.25 8.97 -15.97
N ARG A 44 9.90 9.34 -17.07
CA ARG A 44 9.27 9.77 -18.32
C ARG A 44 8.05 8.89 -18.49
N SER A 45 6.84 9.46 -18.43
CA SER A 45 5.57 8.74 -18.49
C SER A 45 5.67 7.70 -19.61
N ASP A 46 6.04 6.49 -19.24
CA ASP A 46 6.36 5.44 -20.18
C ASP A 46 5.05 4.70 -20.43
N ASP A 47 4.92 4.11 -21.61
CA ASP A 47 3.72 3.35 -22.01
C ASP A 47 3.31 2.31 -20.95
N LEU A 48 4.27 1.90 -20.11
CA LEU A 48 4.09 1.05 -18.93
C LEU A 48 3.08 1.62 -17.93
N SER A 49 3.15 2.92 -17.63
CA SER A 49 2.26 3.59 -16.68
C SER A 49 0.81 3.61 -17.18
N ALA A 50 0.61 3.88 -18.48
CA ALA A 50 -0.71 3.82 -19.11
C ALA A 50 -1.25 2.38 -19.17
N GLY A 51 -0.38 1.41 -19.46
CA GLY A 51 -0.72 -0.02 -19.45
C GLY A 51 -1.13 -0.52 -18.06
N PHE A 52 -0.47 -0.06 -17.00
CA PHE A 52 -0.84 -0.42 -15.63
C PHE A 52 -2.18 0.15 -15.19
N TRP A 53 -2.54 1.36 -15.63
CA TRP A 53 -3.85 1.93 -15.34
C TRP A 53 -4.99 1.11 -15.95
N HIS A 54 -4.79 0.56 -17.15
CA HIS A 54 -5.74 -0.37 -17.76
C HIS A 54 -5.85 -1.67 -16.96
N CYS A 55 -4.72 -2.26 -16.58
CA CYS A 55 -4.69 -3.52 -15.83
C CYS A 55 -5.24 -3.40 -14.40
N SER A 56 -5.14 -2.23 -13.75
CA SER A 56 -5.71 -2.01 -12.42
C SER A 56 -7.23 -1.82 -12.41
N ALA A 57 -7.83 -1.57 -13.57
CA ALA A 57 -9.27 -1.46 -13.73
C ALA A 57 -9.98 -2.83 -13.87
N LEU A 58 -9.23 -3.92 -14.01
CA LEU A 58 -9.78 -5.27 -14.09
C LEU A 58 -10.33 -5.72 -12.72
N GLY A 59 -11.56 -6.23 -12.73
CA GLY A 59 -12.26 -6.77 -11.58
C GLY A 59 -12.00 -8.26 -11.36
N PRO A 60 -12.48 -8.82 -10.23
CA PRO A 60 -12.20 -10.20 -9.83
C PRO A 60 -12.83 -11.28 -10.73
N ASN A 61 -13.85 -10.91 -11.52
CA ASN A 61 -14.50 -11.81 -12.47
C ASN A 61 -13.97 -11.65 -13.90
N ASP A 62 -13.07 -10.70 -14.14
CA ASP A 62 -12.47 -10.52 -15.46
C ASP A 62 -11.48 -11.66 -15.76
N PRO A 63 -11.38 -12.08 -17.03
CA PRO A 63 -10.42 -13.09 -17.43
C PRO A 63 -8.99 -12.57 -17.18
N ILE A 64 -8.09 -13.47 -16.77
CA ILE A 64 -6.70 -13.06 -16.53
C ILE A 64 -6.02 -12.71 -17.86
N ASP A 65 -5.83 -11.42 -18.08
CA ASP A 65 -5.25 -10.88 -19.30
C ASP A 65 -3.74 -11.23 -19.41
N PRO A 66 -3.30 -11.95 -20.46
CA PRO A 66 -1.89 -12.23 -20.70
C PRO A 66 -1.05 -10.96 -20.92
N ALA A 67 -1.61 -9.88 -21.46
CA ALA A 67 -0.92 -8.61 -21.65
C ALA A 67 -0.56 -7.95 -20.31
N CYS A 68 -1.48 -8.00 -19.33
CA CYS A 68 -1.23 -7.50 -17.98
C CYS A 68 -0.14 -8.29 -17.25
N ARG A 69 -0.06 -9.61 -17.44
CA ARG A 69 1.04 -10.42 -16.90
C ARG A 69 2.38 -10.03 -17.50
N ALA A 70 2.45 -9.84 -18.82
CA ALA A 70 3.68 -9.44 -19.50
C ALA A 70 4.16 -8.04 -19.05
N LEU A 71 3.24 -7.09 -18.84
CA LEU A 71 3.54 -5.77 -18.30
C LEU A 71 4.13 -5.85 -16.88
N TRP A 72 3.55 -6.70 -16.02
CA TRP A 72 4.08 -6.92 -14.68
C TRP A 72 5.49 -7.53 -14.69
N ASP A 73 5.72 -8.54 -15.52
CA ASP A 73 7.03 -9.17 -15.66
C ASP A 73 8.09 -8.17 -16.16
N GLU A 74 7.75 -7.32 -17.13
CA GLU A 74 8.65 -6.28 -17.61
C GLU A 74 8.99 -5.25 -16.52
N ASN A 75 7.98 -4.75 -15.80
CA ASN A 75 8.20 -3.83 -14.69
C ASN A 75 9.10 -4.45 -13.61
N ARG A 76 8.82 -5.71 -13.25
CA ARG A 76 9.60 -6.46 -12.27
C ARG A 76 11.07 -6.59 -12.72
N ARG A 77 11.32 -6.91 -14.00
CA ARG A 77 12.69 -7.00 -14.55
C ARG A 77 13.42 -5.65 -14.51
N ARG A 78 12.73 -4.54 -14.82
CA ARG A 78 13.33 -3.20 -14.73
C ARG A 78 13.67 -2.83 -13.29
N PHE A 79 12.74 -3.11 -12.37
CA PHE A 79 12.89 -2.77 -10.96
C PHE A 79 14.07 -3.49 -10.30
N PHE A 80 14.23 -4.78 -10.58
CA PHE A 80 15.34 -5.57 -10.05
C PHE A 80 16.64 -5.44 -10.86
N GLY A 81 16.64 -4.61 -11.92
CA GLY A 81 17.73 -4.51 -12.87
C GLY A 81 17.85 -5.75 -13.76
N LYS A 82 18.37 -5.57 -14.99
CA LYS A 82 18.90 -6.72 -15.73
C LYS A 82 20.08 -7.23 -14.93
N ALA A 83 20.09 -8.51 -14.53
CA ALA A 83 21.28 -9.13 -13.96
C ALA A 83 22.43 -8.82 -14.91
N VAL A 84 23.38 -8.01 -14.47
CA VAL A 84 24.56 -7.66 -15.25
C VAL A 84 25.36 -8.96 -15.32
N SER A 85 25.21 -9.72 -16.41
CA SER A 85 26.14 -10.79 -16.73
C SER A 85 27.47 -10.10 -17.03
N HIS A 86 28.35 -10.11 -16.03
CA HIS A 86 29.76 -9.79 -16.24
C HIS A 86 30.34 -10.89 -17.15
N GLU A 87 30.53 -10.56 -18.42
CA GLU A 87 31.44 -11.26 -19.34
C GLU A 87 32.90 -10.93 -19.00
#